data_AF-A0A1N7LZE4-F1
#
_entry.id   AF-A0A1N7LZE4-F1
#
_cell.length_a   1.000
_cell.length_b   1.000
_cell.length_c   1.000
_cell.angle_alpha   90.00
_cell.angle_beta   90.00
_cell.angle_gamma   90.00
#
_symmetry.space_group_name_H-M   'P 1'
#
loop_
_entity.id
_entity.type
_entity.pdbx_description
1 polymer ?
#
loop_
_entity_poly.entity_id
_entity_poly.type
_entity_poly.pdbx_seq_one_letter_code
_entity_poly.pdbx_strand_id
1 'polypeptide(L)'
;MNAITKRLENVKKLQAKRWENEDHWDDINDLLIKELDEILLLEPNNTSALTNIGAIYSDMGENEKALDYLKMALNLGSEDKNLFVNLTIVMIYMEKHQSEYLEYLEDVEEKVENPLTFKAHFEPQSR
;
A
#
# COMPACT_ATOMS: atom_id res chain seq x y z
N MET A 1 -13.26 -3.20 19.14
CA MET A 1 -12.66 -2.65 17.91
C MET A 1 -11.87 -1.41 18.32
N ASN A 2 -10.55 -1.38 18.08
CA ASN A 2 -9.70 -0.22 18.43
C ASN A 2 -10.04 0.96 17.48
N ALA A 3 -9.88 2.19 17.96
CA ALA A 3 -10.10 3.42 17.18
C ALA A 3 -9.32 3.40 15.86
N ILE A 4 -8.06 2.95 15.86
CA ILE A 4 -7.23 2.84 14.65
C ILE A 4 -7.77 1.80 13.67
N THR A 5 -8.23 0.63 14.15
CA THR A 5 -8.88 -0.37 13.29
C THR A 5 -10.05 0.22 12.51
N LYS A 6 -10.91 1.00 13.19
CA LYS A 6 -12.06 1.66 12.55
C LYS A 6 -11.62 2.72 11.53
N ARG A 7 -10.53 3.44 11.79
CA ARG A 7 -9.95 4.40 10.83
C ARG A 7 -9.44 3.68 9.58
N LEU A 8 -8.71 2.58 9.74
CA LEU A 8 -8.24 1.75 8.61
C LEU A 8 -9.41 1.14 7.81
N GLU A 9 -10.49 0.71 8.46
CA GLU A 9 -11.72 0.29 7.77
C GLU A 9 -12.33 1.42 6.94
N ASN A 10 -12.29 2.66 7.44
CA ASN A 10 -12.77 3.83 6.69
C ASN A 10 -11.84 4.17 5.52
N VAL A 11 -10.52 4.06 5.70
CA VAL A 11 -9.53 4.18 4.62
C VAL A 11 -9.86 3.18 3.51
N LYS A 12 -10.11 1.91 3.84
CA LYS A 12 -10.53 0.88 2.88
C LYS A 12 -11.80 1.25 2.11
N LYS A 13 -12.81 1.78 2.80
CA LYS A 13 -14.06 2.24 2.17
C LYS A 13 -13.83 3.44 1.25
N LEU A 14 -12.96 4.37 1.64
CA LEU A 14 -12.61 5.52 0.83
C LEU A 14 -11.81 5.10 -0.41
N GLN A 15 -10.86 4.19 -0.25
CA GLN A 15 -10.07 3.64 -1.36
C GLN A 15 -10.95 2.93 -2.39
N ALA A 16 -11.99 2.20 -1.97
CA ALA A 16 -12.94 1.59 -2.90
C ALA A 16 -13.66 2.61 -3.79
N LYS A 17 -13.97 3.80 -3.25
CA LYS A 17 -14.63 4.89 -4.00
C LYS A 17 -13.72 5.56 -5.02
N ARG A 18 -12.40 5.41 -4.87
CA ARG A 18 -11.41 5.97 -5.79
C ARG A 18 -11.68 5.54 -7.24
N TRP A 19 -12.21 4.33 -7.42
CA TRP A 19 -12.53 3.71 -8.71
C TRP A 19 -13.93 4.02 -9.24
N GLU A 20 -14.79 4.59 -8.40
CA GLU A 20 -16.16 4.96 -8.81
C GLU A 20 -16.20 6.33 -9.48
N ASN A 21 -15.14 7.13 -9.36
CA ASN A 21 -15.12 8.52 -9.80
C ASN A 21 -13.70 8.99 -10.16
N GLU A 22 -13.27 8.70 -11.39
CA GLU A 22 -11.93 9.02 -11.90
C GLU A 22 -11.60 10.52 -11.85
N ASP A 23 -12.60 11.39 -11.96
CA ASP A 23 -12.42 12.86 -11.92
C ASP A 23 -11.90 13.37 -10.55
N HIS A 24 -12.01 12.57 -9.49
CA HIS A 24 -11.59 12.92 -8.13
C HIS A 24 -10.45 12.05 -7.60
N TRP A 25 -9.72 11.40 -8.50
CA TRP A 25 -8.63 10.48 -8.14
C TRP A 25 -7.60 11.10 -7.20
N ASP A 26 -7.10 12.29 -7.56
CA ASP A 26 -6.07 13.00 -6.81
C ASP A 26 -6.58 13.47 -5.45
N ASP A 27 -7.80 14.05 -5.40
CA ASP A 27 -8.45 14.48 -4.16
C ASP A 27 -8.60 13.30 -3.18
N ILE A 28 -8.98 12.12 -3.68
CA ILE A 28 -9.15 10.92 -2.86
C ILE A 28 -7.79 10.39 -2.37
N ASN A 29 -6.75 10.39 -3.21
CA ASN A 29 -5.40 10.01 -2.78
C ASN A 29 -4.88 10.91 -1.67
N ASP A 30 -5.07 12.23 -1.79
CA ASP A 30 -4.66 13.20 -0.76
C ASP A 30 -5.38 12.95 0.57
N LEU A 31 -6.69 12.67 0.53
CA LEU A 31 -7.47 12.33 1.72
C LEU A 31 -7.02 11.01 2.36
N LEU A 32 -6.73 10.01 1.54
CA LEU A 32 -6.23 8.71 2.00
C LEU A 32 -4.88 8.85 2.70
N ILE A 33 -3.91 9.51 2.05
CA ILE A 33 -2.57 9.74 2.60
C ILE A 33 -2.68 10.51 3.91
N LYS A 34 -3.48 11.59 3.94
CA LYS A 34 -3.68 12.38 5.17
C LYS A 34 -4.19 11.53 6.34
N GLU A 35 -5.21 10.72 6.10
CA GLU A 35 -5.79 9.86 7.15
C GLU A 35 -4.77 8.82 7.65
N LEU A 36 -3.96 8.27 6.74
CA LEU A 36 -2.92 7.29 7.06
C LEU A 36 -1.76 7.94 7.82
N ASP A 37 -1.34 9.15 7.47
CA ASP A 37 -0.32 9.91 8.21
C ASP A 37 -0.80 10.23 9.62
N GLU A 38 -2.07 10.60 9.80
CA GLU A 38 -2.65 10.81 11.13
C GLU A 38 -2.69 9.51 11.97
N ILE A 39 -2.82 8.34 11.34
CA ILE A 39 -2.66 7.05 12.02
C ILE A 39 -1.20 6.85 12.43
N LEU A 40 -0.24 7.14 11.55
CA LEU A 40 1.19 7.01 11.86
C LEU A 40 1.67 8.00 12.93
N LEU A 41 1.05 9.17 13.07
CA LEU A 41 1.33 10.08 14.18
C LEU A 41 0.98 9.46 15.55
N LEU A 42 -0.05 8.60 15.59
CA LEU A 42 -0.51 7.92 16.81
C LEU A 42 0.19 6.58 17.02
N GLU A 43 0.41 5.84 15.92
CA GLU A 43 1.05 4.54 15.88
C GLU A 43 2.15 4.54 14.79
N PRO A 44 3.36 5.05 15.10
CA PRO A 44 4.44 5.22 14.11
C PRO A 44 4.89 3.93 13.41
N ASN A 45 4.65 2.79 14.06
CA ASN A 45 5.01 1.47 13.55
C ASN A 45 3.80 0.71 12.99
N ASN A 46 2.70 1.40 12.66
CA ASN A 46 1.53 0.74 12.09
C ASN A 46 1.81 0.25 10.66
N THR A 47 2.12 -1.04 10.54
CA THR A 47 2.49 -1.65 9.26
C THR A 47 1.37 -1.63 8.24
N SER A 48 0.10 -1.67 8.68
CA SER A 48 -1.05 -1.57 7.75
C SER A 48 -1.13 -0.19 7.11
N ALA A 49 -0.85 0.87 7.88
CA ALA A 49 -0.84 2.22 7.36
C ALA A 49 0.32 2.43 6.37
N LEU A 50 1.53 1.97 6.71
CA LEU A 50 2.69 2.00 5.83
C LEU A 50 2.45 1.23 4.52
N THR A 51 1.88 0.02 4.59
CA THR A 51 1.53 -0.76 3.39
C THR A 51 0.53 -0.02 2.49
N ASN A 52 -0.48 0.63 3.07
CA ASN A 52 -1.49 1.37 2.31
C ASN A 52 -0.93 2.64 1.67
N ILE A 53 -0.06 3.39 2.35
CA ILE A 53 0.63 4.55 1.76
C ILE A 53 1.50 4.09 0.59
N GLY A 54 2.24 2.99 0.76
CA GLY A 54 3.04 2.39 -0.31
C GLY A 54 2.21 2.01 -1.54
N ALA A 55 1.02 1.44 -1.33
CA ALA A 55 0.09 1.12 -2.41
C ALA A 55 -0.38 2.38 -3.16
N ILE A 56 -0.75 3.44 -2.44
CA ILE A 56 -1.20 4.71 -3.04
C ILE A 56 -0.10 5.34 -3.88
N TYR A 57 1.13 5.44 -3.35
CA TYR A 57 2.24 6.00 -4.13
C TYR A 57 2.58 5.15 -5.36
N SER A 58 2.47 3.82 -5.26
CA SER A 58 2.63 2.94 -6.41
C SER A 58 1.57 3.23 -7.49
N ASP A 59 0.31 3.42 -7.10
CA ASP A 59 -0.77 3.80 -8.02
C ASP A 59 -0.54 5.17 -8.68
N MET A 60 0.12 6.09 -7.99
CA MET A 60 0.50 7.40 -8.52
C MET A 60 1.75 7.35 -9.41
N GLY A 61 2.41 6.19 -9.55
CA GLY A 61 3.67 6.03 -10.27
C GLY A 61 4.90 6.56 -9.52
N GLU A 62 4.74 6.98 -8.25
CA GLU A 62 5.79 7.47 -7.37
C GLU A 62 6.54 6.29 -6.72
N ASN A 63 7.14 5.45 -7.56
CA ASN A 63 7.67 4.14 -7.19
C ASN A 63 8.77 4.19 -6.12
N GLU A 64 9.65 5.19 -6.13
CA GLU A 64 10.66 5.37 -5.09
C GLU A 64 10.03 5.59 -3.71
N LYS A 65 9.02 6.47 -3.61
CA LYS A 65 8.30 6.70 -2.35
C LYS A 65 7.56 5.45 -1.92
N ALA A 66 6.87 4.79 -2.85
CA ALA A 66 6.18 3.54 -2.58
C ALA A 66 7.12 2.51 -1.95
N LEU A 67 8.31 2.32 -2.55
CA LEU A 67 9.31 1.40 -2.06
C LEU A 67 9.78 1.73 -0.63
N ASP A 68 10.01 3.00 -0.32
CA ASP A 68 10.46 3.44 1.01
C ASP A 68 9.45 3.04 2.09
N TYR A 69 8.17 3.38 1.92
CA TYR A 69 7.12 3.04 2.88
C TYR A 69 6.91 1.53 3.02
N LEU A 70 6.95 0.78 1.91
CA LEU A 70 6.82 -0.67 1.93
C LEU A 70 8.03 -1.32 2.64
N LYS A 71 9.25 -0.85 2.39
CA LYS A 71 10.44 -1.34 3.11
C LYS A 71 10.39 -1.01 4.60
N MET A 72 9.81 0.11 5.01
CA MET A 72 9.55 0.38 6.42
C MET A 72 8.61 -0.67 7.04
N ALA A 73 7.50 -1.00 6.38
CA ALA A 73 6.57 -2.03 6.86
C ALA A 73 7.24 -3.41 6.96
N LEU A 74 8.07 -3.76 5.96
CA LEU A 74 8.85 -5.00 5.94
C LEU A 74 9.86 -5.06 7.09
N ASN A 75 10.62 -3.98 7.32
CA ASN A 75 11.61 -3.90 8.40
C ASN A 75 10.98 -3.98 9.80
N LEU A 76 9.72 -3.61 9.93
CA LEU A 76 8.93 -3.78 11.15
C LEU A 76 8.37 -5.21 11.32
N GLY A 77 8.68 -6.13 10.41
CA GLY A 77 8.27 -7.53 10.48
C GLY A 77 6.85 -7.79 9.99
N SER A 78 6.29 -6.92 9.13
CA SER A 78 4.98 -7.17 8.53
C SER A 78 5.00 -8.43 7.65
N GLU A 79 4.07 -9.35 7.91
CA GLU A 79 3.86 -10.55 7.09
C GLU A 79 2.61 -10.44 6.19
N ASP A 80 2.08 -9.24 6.01
CA ASP A 80 0.88 -9.00 5.21
C ASP A 80 1.10 -9.35 3.73
N LYS A 81 0.26 -10.23 3.17
CA LYS A 81 0.30 -10.59 1.75
C LYS A 81 0.30 -9.35 0.83
N ASN A 82 -0.47 -8.31 1.16
CA ASN A 82 -0.55 -7.11 0.31
C ASN A 82 0.74 -6.30 0.31
N LEU A 83 1.53 -6.33 1.39
CA LEU A 83 2.86 -5.73 1.41
C LEU A 83 3.76 -6.34 0.34
N PHE A 84 3.88 -7.67 0.32
CA PHE A 84 4.73 -8.36 -0.63
C PHE A 84 4.25 -8.22 -2.08
N VAL A 85 2.93 -8.23 -2.30
CA VAL A 85 2.34 -7.93 -3.60
C VAL A 85 2.72 -6.52 -4.05
N ASN A 86 2.57 -5.51 -3.20
CA ASN A 86 2.90 -4.12 -3.55
C ASN A 86 4.40 -3.93 -3.78
N LEU A 87 5.27 -4.55 -2.97
CA LEU A 87 6.73 -4.56 -3.19
C LEU A 87 7.06 -5.15 -4.56
N THR A 88 6.47 -6.30 -4.89
CA THR A 88 6.67 -6.95 -6.18
C THR A 88 6.28 -6.04 -7.34
N ILE A 89 5.10 -5.42 -7.26
CA ILE A 89 4.59 -4.50 -8.29
C ILE A 89 5.58 -3.34 -8.49
N VAL A 90 5.97 -2.66 -7.40
CA VAL A 90 6.90 -1.53 -7.45
C VAL A 90 8.27 -1.95 -8.03
N MET A 91 8.80 -3.09 -7.61
CA MET A 91 10.12 -3.55 -8.05
C MET A 91 10.14 -3.97 -9.52
N ILE A 92 9.07 -4.60 -10.01
CA ILE A 92 8.88 -4.89 -11.44
C ILE A 92 8.90 -3.58 -12.24
N TYR A 93 8.17 -2.55 -11.80
CA TYR A 93 8.12 -1.27 -12.51
C TYR A 93 9.42 -0.48 -12.47
N MET A 94 10.18 -0.58 -11.38
CA MET A 94 11.47 0.08 -11.29
C MET A 94 12.56 -0.63 -12.10
N GLU A 95 12.30 -1.81 -12.66
CA GLU A 95 13.30 -2.70 -13.29
C GLU A 95 14.50 -3.00 -12.37
N LYS A 96 14.30 -2.91 -11.04
CA LYS A 96 15.35 -3.06 -10.03
C LYS A 96 15.28 -4.41 -9.34
N HIS A 97 16.46 -4.92 -8.97
CA HIS A 97 16.64 -6.04 -8.04
C HIS A 97 15.79 -7.29 -8.35
N GLN A 98 15.96 -7.84 -9.57
CA GLN A 98 15.15 -8.97 -10.04
C GLN A 98 15.12 -10.17 -9.08
N SER A 99 16.21 -10.45 -8.38
CA SER A 99 16.28 -11.55 -7.42
C SER A 99 15.46 -11.33 -6.15
N GLU A 100 15.38 -10.09 -5.66
CA GLU A 100 14.70 -9.76 -4.38
C GLU A 100 13.17 -9.82 -4.54
N TYR A 101 12.60 -9.37 -5.67
CA TYR A 101 11.15 -9.51 -5.88
C TYR A 101 10.71 -10.95 -6.19
N LEU A 102 11.58 -11.79 -6.77
CA LEU A 102 11.26 -13.20 -7.01
C LEU A 102 11.08 -13.96 -5.70
N GLU A 103 11.90 -13.67 -4.69
CA GLU A 103 11.75 -14.20 -3.33
C GLU A 103 10.40 -13.77 -2.72
N TYR A 104 10.03 -12.49 -2.85
CA TYR A 104 8.72 -12.02 -2.40
C TYR A 104 7.55 -12.70 -3.10
N LEU A 105 7.66 -12.98 -4.40
CA LEU A 105 6.63 -13.71 -5.15
C LEU A 105 6.43 -15.13 -4.64
N GLU A 106 7.50 -15.85 -4.31
CA GLU A 106 7.42 -17.19 -3.72
C GLU A 106 6.76 -17.13 -2.32
N ASP A 107 7.15 -16.16 -1.50
CA ASP A 107 6.61 -15.98 -0.15
C ASP A 107 5.11 -15.64 -0.13
N VAL A 108 4.61 -14.90 -1.13
CA VAL A 108 3.21 -14.42 -1.19
C VAL A 108 2.20 -15.56 -1.09
N GLU A 109 2.51 -16.77 -1.56
CA GLU A 109 1.60 -17.93 -1.52
C GLU A 109 1.25 -18.32 -0.08
N GLU A 110 2.22 -18.24 0.82
CA GLU A 110 2.08 -18.63 2.24
C GLU A 110 1.60 -17.48 3.14
N LYS A 111 1.61 -16.22 2.66
CA LYS A 111 1.17 -15.06 3.44
C LYS A 111 -0.35 -14.90 3.49
N VAL A 112 -0.83 -14.42 4.65
CA VAL A 112 -2.24 -14.10 4.88
C VAL A 112 -2.48 -12.62 4.56
N GLU A 113 -3.57 -12.35 3.83
CA GLU A 113 -3.99 -10.99 3.51
C GLU A 113 -4.56 -10.29 4.74
N ASN A 114 -4.05 -9.09 5.05
CA ASN A 114 -4.66 -8.25 6.06
C ASN A 114 -5.90 -7.53 5.45
N PRO A 115 -7.11 -7.71 6.02
CA PRO A 115 -8.32 -7.12 5.46
C PRO A 115 -8.34 -5.58 5.50
N LEU A 116 -7.42 -4.95 6.24
CA LEU A 116 -7.29 -3.51 6.37
C LEU A 116 -6.30 -2.90 5.37
N THR A 117 -5.61 -3.72 4.57
CA THR A 117 -4.65 -3.25 3.57
C THR A 117 -5.08 -3.56 2.16
N PHE A 118 -4.64 -2.79 1.17
CA PHE A 118 -5.02 -2.98 -0.23
C PHE A 118 -3.81 -3.09 -1.16
N LYS A 119 -4.07 -3.69 -2.32
CA LYS A 119 -3.09 -3.83 -3.40
C LYS A 119 -3.08 -2.56 -4.22
N ALA A 120 -1.90 -2.19 -4.70
CA ALA A 120 -1.76 -1.26 -5.80
C ALA A 120 -2.39 -1.89 -7.06
N HIS A 121 -3.02 -1.05 -7.86
CA HIS A 121 -3.62 -1.37 -9.15
C HIS A 121 -3.02 -0.39 -10.17
N PHE A 122 -1.72 -0.47 -10.40
CA PHE A 122 -1.15 0.26 -11.53
C PHE A 122 -1.47 -0.52 -12.81
N GLU A 123 -2.43 -0.01 -13.59
CA GLU A 123 -2.64 -0.41 -14.97
C GLU A 123 -1.68 0.40 -15.86
N PRO A 124 -0.66 -0.22 -16.48
CA PRO A 124 0.35 0.49 -17.29
C PRO A 124 -0.21 1.12 -18.59
N GLN A 125 -1.53 1.11 -18.79
CA GLN A 125 -2.20 1.65 -19.98
C GLN A 125 -3.28 2.70 -19.66
N SER A 126 -3.37 3.21 -18.43
CA SER A 126 -4.17 4.42 -18.18
C SER A 126 -3.48 5.63 -18.83
N ARG A 127 -3.92 5.96 -20.03
CA ARG A 127 -3.59 7.16 -20.80
C ARG A 127 -4.88 7.87 -21.18
#